data_AF-A0A951RMJ1-F1
#
_entry.id   AF-A0A951RMJ1-F1
#
_cell.length_a   1.000
_cell.length_b   1.000
_cell.length_c   1.000
_cell.angle_alpha   90.00
_cell.angle_beta   90.00
_cell.angle_gamma   90.00
#
_symmetry.space_group_name_H-M   'P 1'
#
loop_
_entity.id
_entity.type
_entity.pdbx_description
1 polymer ?
#
loop_
_entity_poly.entity_id
_entity_poly.type
_entity_poly.pdbx_seq_one_letter_code
_entity_poly.pdbx_strand_id
1 'polypeptide(L)'
;MPRDWNNAGIPKLWLYNLHYFEGLLCAKTPAPLKEQLIAAWLRDNPTGHGTGWEPYPLSLRIVNWIKWSLTGGSLSADAMQSLAVQVRFLCASLEYHLLGNHLFANAKALVFAGSFFKGTEAESWLHKGLKILCDQVKEQFLPDGGHFELSTTYHALLTEDLLDLINIMRMASVPVPNEWAGAAVRALKWLCVMTRPDGLPPLFNDAAYGITPTYKELSDYAERLGISQPAALLPGMNDLSHSGYFRYEGKNFSFFGDIGPIGPDYIPGHGHCDMLNFEFYANGQPIIVDTGTSTYEMGDARLSERGTAAHNTVQVEDREQSEIWASFRVARRAKIIERKISDNEAVGIIKSYGRGAYTHHRRFNFSDHTVSIQDDITGTHAGAICRARLHFHPDANPEVRDGKIVCQDFGIIFSGADKIEITDYFYAPEFNKRIPAKVAVITFRKSLRTEIIV
;
A
#
# COMPACT_ATOMS: atom_id res chain seq x y z
N MET A 1 5.15 25.06 18.10
CA MET A 1 4.06 25.59 17.26
C MET A 1 4.59 25.85 15.86
N PRO A 2 3.85 25.50 14.80
CA PRO A 2 4.24 25.83 13.43
C PRO A 2 4.36 27.35 13.25
N ARG A 3 5.39 27.80 12.54
CA ARG A 3 5.56 29.24 12.23
C ARG A 3 4.76 29.66 10.99
N ASP A 4 4.55 28.72 10.07
CA ASP A 4 3.79 28.88 8.85
C ASP A 4 3.13 27.54 8.52
N TRP A 5 1.82 27.57 8.31
CA TRP A 5 1.02 26.39 7.99
C TRP A 5 1.03 26.05 6.49
N ASN A 6 1.46 26.99 5.64
CA ASN A 6 1.37 26.88 4.18
C ASN A 6 2.71 27.16 3.49
N ASN A 7 3.83 26.87 4.16
CA ASN A 7 5.17 27.15 3.66
C ASN A 7 5.45 26.37 2.36
N ALA A 8 5.49 27.07 1.23
CA ALA A 8 5.72 26.49 -0.09
C ALA A 8 7.11 25.86 -0.28
N GLY A 9 8.07 26.13 0.62
CA GLY A 9 9.38 25.49 0.64
C GLY A 9 9.40 24.10 1.30
N ILE A 10 8.27 23.63 1.81
CA ILE A 10 8.12 22.32 2.45
C ILE A 10 7.33 21.38 1.52
N PRO A 11 7.73 20.09 1.39
CA PRO A 11 7.01 19.10 0.60
C PRO A 11 5.51 19.04 0.90
N LYS A 12 4.70 18.81 -0.14
CA LYS A 12 3.24 18.90 -0.04
C LYS A 12 2.69 17.88 0.97
N LEU A 13 3.23 16.66 0.96
CA LEU A 13 2.85 15.60 1.89
C LEU A 13 3.13 15.99 3.36
N TRP A 14 4.21 16.73 3.63
CA TRP A 14 4.51 17.19 4.98
C TRP A 14 3.51 18.25 5.43
N LEU A 15 3.15 19.20 4.56
CA LEU A 15 2.11 20.20 4.85
C LEU A 15 0.76 19.52 5.10
N TYR A 16 0.43 18.48 4.34
CA TYR A 16 -0.76 17.66 4.60
C TYR A 16 -0.74 17.06 6.01
N ASN A 17 0.35 16.36 6.39
CA ASN A 17 0.50 15.78 7.73
C ASN A 17 0.37 16.81 8.85
N LEU A 18 0.94 18.01 8.65
CA LEU A 18 0.79 19.12 9.60
C LEU A 18 -0.69 19.46 9.83
N HIS A 19 -1.52 19.35 8.80
CA HIS A 19 -2.94 19.66 8.83
C HIS A 19 -3.85 18.50 9.22
N TYR A 20 -3.35 17.27 9.39
CA TYR A 20 -4.17 16.10 9.76
C TYR A 20 -4.55 16.08 11.24
N PHE A 21 -3.73 16.65 12.12
CA PHE A 21 -3.93 16.62 13.58
C PHE A 21 -3.94 15.22 14.22
N GLU A 22 -3.27 14.23 13.62
CA GLU A 22 -3.13 12.88 14.21
C GLU A 22 -2.50 12.91 15.61
N GLY A 23 -1.60 13.87 15.86
CA GLY A 23 -0.98 14.09 17.16
C GLY A 23 -1.97 14.36 18.30
N LEU A 24 -3.24 14.70 18.02
CA LEU A 24 -4.30 14.81 19.02
C LEU A 24 -4.64 13.44 19.67
N LEU A 25 -4.51 12.36 18.91
CA LEU A 25 -4.81 11.00 19.36
C LEU A 25 -3.60 10.32 20.01
N CYS A 26 -2.41 10.87 19.81
CA CYS A 26 -1.21 10.36 20.46
C CYS A 26 -1.24 10.67 21.97
N ALA A 27 -1.10 9.61 22.79
CA ALA A 27 -1.02 9.73 24.25
C ALA A 27 0.23 10.48 24.73
N LYS A 28 1.30 10.49 23.93
CA LYS A 28 2.56 11.20 24.24
C LYS A 28 2.48 12.71 24.01
N THR A 29 1.51 13.19 23.23
CA THR A 29 1.32 14.63 23.00
C THR A 29 0.68 15.27 24.25
N PRO A 30 1.30 16.30 24.86
CA PRO A 30 0.72 16.96 26.03
C PRO A 30 -0.62 17.63 25.71
N ALA A 31 -1.60 17.51 26.61
CA ALA A 31 -2.93 18.12 26.42
C ALA A 31 -2.89 19.64 26.15
N PRO A 32 -2.08 20.46 26.85
CA PRO A 32 -1.97 21.89 26.54
C PRO A 32 -1.48 22.15 25.10
N LEU A 33 -0.60 21.29 24.57
CA LEU A 33 -0.11 21.42 23.21
C LEU A 33 -1.21 21.11 22.18
N LYS A 34 -2.07 20.12 22.46
CA LYS A 34 -3.22 19.78 21.61
C LYS A 34 -4.17 20.97 21.44
N GLU A 35 -4.56 21.59 22.54
CA GLU A 35 -5.44 22.77 22.56
C GLU A 35 -4.79 23.98 21.89
N GLN A 36 -3.50 24.23 22.18
CA GLN A 36 -2.75 25.31 21.54
C GLN A 36 -2.67 25.15 20.02
N LEU A 37 -2.44 23.93 19.52
CA LEU A 37 -2.40 23.63 18.08
C LEU A 37 -3.73 23.94 17.41
N ILE A 38 -4.85 23.54 18.02
CA ILE A 38 -6.18 23.85 17.51
C ILE A 38 -6.39 25.37 17.47
N ALA A 39 -6.14 26.07 18.58
CA ALA A 39 -6.31 27.52 18.66
C ALA A 39 -5.44 28.28 17.66
N ALA A 40 -4.19 27.86 17.45
CA ALA A 40 -3.32 28.45 16.44
C ALA A 40 -3.82 28.19 15.02
N TRP A 41 -4.30 26.98 14.73
CA TRP A 41 -4.84 26.68 13.42
C TRP A 41 -6.08 27.54 13.11
N LEU A 42 -6.99 27.71 14.07
CA LEU A 42 -8.15 28.61 13.92
C LEU A 42 -7.75 30.04 13.57
N ARG A 43 -6.72 30.57 14.24
CA ARG A 43 -6.25 31.94 14.03
C ARG A 43 -5.54 32.11 12.67
N ASP A 44 -4.76 31.11 12.28
CA ASP A 44 -3.78 31.25 11.20
C ASP A 44 -4.25 30.63 9.86
N ASN A 45 -5.43 29.98 9.81
CA ASN A 45 -5.95 29.30 8.60
C ASN A 45 -7.37 29.77 8.23
N PRO A 46 -7.50 30.90 7.51
CA PRO A 46 -8.80 31.43 7.12
C PRO A 46 -9.60 30.46 6.25
N THR A 47 -10.93 30.49 6.39
CA THR A 47 -11.84 29.54 5.73
C THR A 47 -11.65 29.48 4.22
N GLY A 48 -11.48 28.27 3.70
CA GLY A 48 -11.35 28.01 2.26
C GLY A 48 -9.99 28.36 1.65
N HIS A 49 -8.98 28.70 2.46
CA HIS A 49 -7.67 29.11 1.97
C HIS A 49 -6.53 28.26 2.51
N GLY A 50 -5.62 27.87 1.63
CA GLY A 50 -4.41 27.12 1.98
C GLY A 50 -4.61 25.61 2.04
N THR A 51 -3.51 24.91 2.27
CA THR A 51 -3.38 23.45 2.21
C THR A 51 -4.32 22.76 3.20
N GLY A 52 -4.52 23.34 4.39
CA GLY A 52 -5.42 22.77 5.40
C GLY A 52 -6.90 22.70 5.00
N TRP A 53 -7.32 23.49 4.00
CA TRP A 53 -8.69 23.51 3.48
C TRP A 53 -8.88 22.66 2.22
N GLU A 54 -7.82 22.00 1.73
CA GLU A 54 -7.98 20.98 0.69
C GLU A 54 -8.74 19.77 1.26
N PRO A 55 -9.59 19.09 0.47
CA PRO A 55 -10.58 18.18 1.04
C PRO A 55 -9.97 16.97 1.77
N TYR A 56 -8.86 16.43 1.28
CA TYR A 56 -8.16 15.31 1.92
C TYR A 56 -7.64 15.64 3.33
N PRO A 57 -6.73 16.63 3.55
CA PRO A 57 -6.28 17.00 4.89
C PRO A 57 -7.41 17.51 5.79
N LEU A 58 -8.42 18.18 5.22
CA LEU A 58 -9.64 18.59 5.92
C LEU A 58 -10.40 17.38 6.48
N SER A 59 -10.54 16.31 5.69
CA SER A 59 -11.24 15.09 6.10
C SER A 59 -10.56 14.42 7.30
N LEU A 60 -9.25 14.23 7.24
CA LEU A 60 -8.49 13.61 8.33
C LEU A 60 -8.54 14.47 9.60
N ARG A 61 -8.46 15.80 9.48
CA ARG A 61 -8.60 16.70 10.63
C ARG A 61 -9.96 16.63 11.30
N ILE A 62 -11.04 16.63 10.51
CA ILE A 62 -12.42 16.50 11.03
C ILE A 62 -12.53 15.21 11.85
N VAL A 63 -12.07 14.09 11.31
CA VAL A 63 -12.10 12.78 12.00
C VAL A 63 -11.26 12.82 13.28
N ASN A 64 -10.04 13.34 13.22
CA ASN A 64 -9.13 13.39 14.37
C ASN A 64 -9.63 14.31 15.49
N TRP A 65 -10.22 15.46 15.17
CA TRP A 65 -10.82 16.35 16.16
C TRP A 65 -12.03 15.70 16.84
N ILE A 66 -12.89 15.03 16.07
CA ILE A 66 -14.05 14.31 16.60
C ILE A 66 -13.60 13.16 17.51
N LYS A 67 -12.67 12.31 17.05
CA LYS A 67 -12.09 11.23 17.86
C LYS A 67 -11.48 11.75 19.16
N TRP A 68 -10.72 12.85 19.09
CA TRP A 68 -10.13 13.46 20.27
C TRP A 68 -11.21 13.95 21.25
N SER A 69 -12.25 14.62 20.76
CA SER A 69 -13.36 15.08 21.59
C SER A 69 -14.11 13.92 22.26
N LEU A 70 -14.39 12.85 21.51
CA LEU A 70 -15.07 11.65 22.01
C LEU A 70 -14.25 10.85 23.03
N THR A 71 -12.93 10.99 23.02
CA THR A 71 -12.01 10.32 23.96
C THR A 71 -11.60 11.20 25.15
N GLY A 72 -12.35 12.26 25.42
CA GLY A 72 -12.19 13.13 26.60
C GLY A 72 -11.44 14.44 26.33
N GLY A 73 -11.05 14.71 25.08
CA GLY A 73 -10.56 16.01 24.65
C GLY A 73 -11.64 17.10 24.70
N SER A 74 -11.24 18.35 24.96
CA SER A 74 -12.17 19.48 25.03
C SER A 74 -11.99 20.40 23.82
N LEU A 75 -13.03 20.50 23.00
CA LEU A 75 -13.11 21.53 21.95
C LEU A 75 -13.77 22.78 22.53
N SER A 76 -13.13 23.94 22.38
CA SER A 76 -13.74 25.23 22.71
C SER A 76 -14.97 25.50 21.83
N ALA A 77 -15.81 26.46 22.22
CA ALA A 77 -16.96 26.87 21.41
C ALA A 77 -16.55 27.30 19.99
N ASP A 78 -15.45 28.06 19.86
CA ASP A 78 -14.90 28.47 18.57
C ASP A 78 -14.38 27.28 17.75
N ALA A 79 -13.73 26.31 18.40
CA ALA A 79 -13.26 25.09 17.73
C ALA A 79 -14.44 24.23 17.25
N MET A 80 -15.52 24.14 18.04
CA MET A 80 -16.73 23.43 17.66
C MET A 80 -17.43 24.10 16.47
N GLN A 81 -17.53 25.43 16.48
CA GLN A 81 -18.07 26.20 15.36
C GLN A 81 -17.19 26.05 14.11
N SER A 82 -15.87 26.11 14.26
CA SER A 82 -14.92 25.88 13.17
C SER A 82 -15.06 24.49 12.59
N LEU A 83 -15.22 23.45 13.42
CA LEU A 83 -15.43 22.08 12.99
C LEU A 83 -16.70 21.95 12.14
N ALA A 84 -17.80 22.59 12.52
CA ALA A 84 -19.02 22.61 11.70
C ALA A 84 -18.79 23.32 10.34
N VAL A 85 -18.07 24.44 10.31
CA VAL A 85 -17.71 25.14 9.06
C VAL A 85 -16.83 24.28 8.16
N GLN A 86 -15.88 23.55 8.74
CA GLN A 86 -15.02 22.60 8.04
C GLN A 86 -15.83 21.49 7.37
N VAL A 87 -16.81 20.91 8.07
CA VAL A 87 -17.70 19.88 7.50
C VAL A 87 -18.58 20.43 6.38
N ARG A 88 -19.12 21.65 6.53
CA ARG A 88 -19.88 22.34 5.47
C ARG A 88 -19.05 22.53 4.20
N PHE A 89 -17.82 23.00 4.36
CA PHE A 89 -16.89 23.20 3.26
C PHE A 89 -16.60 21.86 2.57
N LEU A 90 -16.22 20.82 3.34
CA LEU A 90 -15.94 19.49 2.80
C LEU A 90 -17.14 18.92 2.04
N CYS A 91 -18.35 19.05 2.59
CA CYS A 91 -19.58 18.57 1.96
C CYS A 91 -19.81 19.21 0.58
N ALA A 92 -19.36 20.44 0.37
CA ALA A 92 -19.44 21.15 -0.90
C ALA A 92 -18.25 20.87 -1.85
N SER A 93 -17.17 20.26 -1.38
CA SER A 93 -15.90 20.11 -2.10
C SER A 93 -15.38 18.67 -2.21
N LEU A 94 -16.29 17.68 -2.22
CA LEU A 94 -15.91 16.26 -2.28
C LEU A 94 -15.11 15.93 -3.55
N GLU A 95 -14.10 15.08 -3.41
CA GLU A 95 -13.10 14.76 -4.44
C GLU A 95 -13.57 13.68 -5.44
N TYR A 96 -14.74 13.87 -6.05
CA TYR A 96 -15.26 12.97 -7.10
C TYR A 96 -14.35 12.84 -8.34
N HIS A 97 -13.41 13.76 -8.51
CA HIS A 97 -12.43 13.75 -9.59
C HIS A 97 -11.17 12.92 -9.27
N LEU A 98 -10.92 12.62 -8.00
CA LEU A 98 -9.82 11.74 -7.56
C LEU A 98 -10.29 10.34 -7.21
N LEU A 99 -11.53 10.18 -6.70
CA LEU A 99 -12.11 8.89 -6.29
C LEU A 99 -11.23 8.17 -5.24
N GLY A 100 -11.28 6.84 -5.19
CA GLY A 100 -10.40 6.00 -4.37
C GLY A 100 -10.32 6.41 -2.91
N ASN A 101 -9.12 6.31 -2.33
CA ASN A 101 -8.89 6.64 -0.93
C ASN A 101 -9.30 8.09 -0.56
N HIS A 102 -9.22 9.04 -1.51
CA HIS A 102 -9.62 10.43 -1.27
C HIS A 102 -11.13 10.56 -1.03
N LEU A 103 -11.94 10.05 -1.96
CA LEU A 103 -13.40 10.10 -1.83
C LEU A 103 -13.88 9.30 -0.61
N PHE A 104 -13.21 8.18 -0.29
CA PHE A 104 -13.48 7.40 0.91
C PHE A 104 -13.25 8.25 2.17
N ALA A 105 -12.08 8.89 2.30
CA ALA A 105 -11.73 9.75 3.43
C ALA A 105 -12.72 10.91 3.59
N ASN A 106 -13.11 11.56 2.47
CA ASN A 106 -14.10 12.63 2.48
C ASN A 106 -15.45 12.15 3.04
N ALA A 107 -15.94 11.00 2.54
CA ALA A 107 -17.21 10.44 2.98
C ALA A 107 -17.16 9.95 4.44
N LYS A 108 -16.03 9.38 4.88
CA LYS A 108 -15.78 9.01 6.28
C LYS A 108 -15.93 10.21 7.19
N ALA A 109 -15.33 11.34 6.84
CA ALA A 109 -15.43 12.57 7.64
C ALA A 109 -16.88 13.07 7.75
N LEU A 110 -17.70 12.94 6.69
CA LEU A 110 -19.13 13.27 6.75
C LEU A 110 -19.93 12.33 7.67
N VAL A 111 -19.66 11.01 7.64
CA VAL A 111 -20.30 10.06 8.57
C VAL A 111 -19.89 10.34 10.01
N PHE A 112 -18.61 10.62 10.25
CA PHE A 112 -18.11 11.00 11.57
C PHE A 112 -18.82 12.26 12.08
N ALA A 113 -18.87 13.31 11.27
CA ALA A 113 -19.53 14.57 11.62
C ALA A 113 -21.04 14.38 11.86
N GLY A 114 -21.72 13.64 10.99
CA GLY A 114 -23.14 13.35 11.11
C GLY A 114 -23.50 12.47 12.32
N SER A 115 -22.56 11.65 12.79
CA SER A 115 -22.69 10.84 14.00
C SER A 115 -22.35 11.61 15.28
N PHE A 116 -21.57 12.69 15.15
CA PHE A 116 -21.09 13.50 16.27
C PHE A 116 -21.98 14.71 16.57
N PHE A 117 -22.40 15.44 15.54
CA PHE A 117 -23.30 16.59 15.65
C PHE A 117 -24.76 16.16 15.71
N LYS A 118 -25.64 17.10 16.04
CA LYS A 118 -27.11 16.90 16.09
C LYS A 118 -27.83 17.89 15.19
N GLY A 119 -29.02 17.53 14.74
CA GLY A 119 -29.90 18.37 13.93
C GLY A 119 -29.88 18.01 12.44
N THR A 120 -30.71 18.69 11.67
CA THR A 120 -31.00 18.38 10.26
C THR A 120 -29.76 18.42 9.35
N GLU A 121 -28.80 19.29 9.66
CA GLU A 121 -27.55 19.38 8.92
C GLU A 121 -26.65 18.16 9.14
N ALA A 122 -26.56 17.68 10.38
CA ALA A 122 -25.82 16.47 10.73
C ALA A 122 -26.43 15.23 10.06
N GLU A 123 -27.75 15.13 10.05
CA GLU A 123 -28.48 14.07 9.34
C GLU A 123 -28.19 14.08 7.83
N SER A 124 -28.11 15.28 7.22
CA SER A 124 -27.77 15.44 5.81
C SER A 124 -26.33 14.98 5.50
N TRP A 125 -25.36 15.36 6.34
CA TRP A 125 -23.98 14.90 6.21
C TRP A 125 -23.87 13.38 6.34
N LEU A 126 -24.53 12.82 7.37
CA LEU A 126 -24.56 11.37 7.59
C LEU A 126 -25.11 10.64 6.38
N HIS A 127 -26.28 11.06 5.88
CA HIS A 127 -26.93 10.44 4.72
C HIS A 127 -26.04 10.49 3.48
N LYS A 128 -25.42 11.65 3.21
CA LYS A 128 -24.53 11.83 2.05
C LYS A 128 -23.28 10.95 2.17
N GLY A 129 -22.64 10.92 3.34
CA GLY A 129 -21.47 10.09 3.61
C GLY A 129 -21.77 8.60 3.47
N LEU A 130 -22.87 8.12 4.06
CA LEU A 130 -23.31 6.73 3.96
C LEU A 130 -23.61 6.32 2.52
N LYS A 131 -24.29 7.18 1.76
CA LYS A 131 -24.58 6.91 0.34
C LYS A 131 -23.29 6.65 -0.45
N ILE A 132 -22.26 7.48 -0.25
CA ILE A 132 -20.97 7.31 -0.93
C ILE A 132 -20.28 6.05 -0.42
N LEU A 133 -20.20 5.84 0.90
CA LEU A 133 -19.47 4.71 1.47
C LEU A 133 -20.07 3.35 1.15
N CYS A 134 -21.40 3.23 1.00
CA CYS A 134 -21.99 1.97 0.54
C CYS A 134 -21.44 1.56 -0.84
N ASP A 135 -21.32 2.52 -1.76
CA ASP A 135 -20.73 2.27 -3.08
C ASP A 135 -19.21 2.04 -2.98
N GLN A 136 -18.50 2.85 -2.19
CA GLN A 136 -17.04 2.78 -2.09
C GLN A 136 -16.54 1.55 -1.34
N VAL A 137 -17.23 1.06 -0.29
CA VAL A 137 -16.83 -0.19 0.38
C VAL A 137 -16.95 -1.38 -0.57
N LYS A 138 -18.02 -1.41 -1.38
CA LYS A 138 -18.22 -2.46 -2.38
C LYS A 138 -17.20 -2.41 -3.52
N GLU A 139 -16.83 -1.21 -3.98
CA GLU A 139 -15.86 -1.02 -5.06
C GLU A 139 -14.43 -1.29 -4.59
N GLN A 140 -14.05 -0.76 -3.43
CA GLN A 140 -12.65 -0.70 -3.03
C GLN A 140 -12.17 -1.93 -2.28
N PHE A 141 -13.05 -2.68 -1.62
CA PHE A 141 -12.70 -3.96 -0.98
C PHE A 141 -13.10 -5.12 -1.87
N LEU A 142 -12.11 -5.73 -2.50
CA LEU A 142 -12.27 -6.83 -3.44
C LEU A 142 -12.86 -8.08 -2.75
N PRO A 143 -13.39 -9.05 -3.52
CA PRO A 143 -13.95 -10.27 -2.94
C PRO A 143 -12.97 -11.12 -2.12
N ASP A 144 -11.67 -11.03 -2.37
CA ASP A 144 -10.63 -11.68 -1.55
C ASP A 144 -10.21 -10.84 -0.32
N GLY A 145 -10.74 -9.62 -0.18
CA GLY A 145 -10.46 -8.68 0.90
C GLY A 145 -9.45 -7.59 0.55
N GLY A 146 -8.70 -7.73 -0.55
CA GLY A 146 -7.69 -6.76 -0.94
C GLY A 146 -8.29 -5.39 -1.22
N HIS A 147 -7.54 -4.33 -0.90
CA HIS A 147 -7.93 -3.00 -1.35
C HIS A 147 -7.51 -2.84 -2.81
N PHE A 148 -8.41 -2.33 -3.64
CA PHE A 148 -8.24 -2.25 -5.09
C PHE A 148 -7.06 -1.40 -5.58
N GLU A 149 -6.46 -0.53 -4.75
CA GLU A 149 -5.24 0.22 -5.09
C GLU A 149 -3.96 -0.63 -4.97
N LEU A 150 -4.07 -1.86 -4.46
CA LEU A 150 -3.01 -2.87 -4.45
C LEU A 150 -1.71 -2.42 -3.75
N SER A 151 -1.85 -1.63 -2.69
CA SER A 151 -0.77 -1.26 -1.78
C SER A 151 -1.09 -1.75 -0.37
N THR A 152 -0.09 -2.31 0.30
CA THR A 152 -0.23 -2.79 1.70
C THR A 152 -0.45 -1.62 2.67
N THR A 153 0.17 -0.46 2.42
CA THR A 153 -0.06 0.78 3.17
C THR A 153 -1.51 1.24 3.03
N TYR A 154 -2.01 1.43 1.81
CA TYR A 154 -3.39 1.89 1.62
C TYR A 154 -4.41 0.87 2.11
N HIS A 155 -4.15 -0.42 1.94
CA HIS A 155 -5.00 -1.47 2.49
C HIS A 155 -5.13 -1.38 4.02
N ALA A 156 -4.02 -1.19 4.75
CA ALA A 156 -4.06 -1.07 6.21
C ALA A 156 -4.83 0.19 6.66
N LEU A 157 -4.60 1.34 6.02
CA LEU A 157 -5.31 2.59 6.31
C LEU A 157 -6.82 2.45 6.07
N LEU A 158 -7.22 1.91 4.93
CA LEU A 158 -8.64 1.78 4.61
C LEU A 158 -9.34 0.71 5.47
N THR A 159 -8.60 -0.32 5.91
CA THR A 159 -9.11 -1.27 6.90
C THR A 159 -9.36 -0.58 8.24
N GLU A 160 -8.43 0.26 8.71
CA GLU A 160 -8.66 1.09 9.90
C GLU A 160 -9.90 1.99 9.73
N ASP A 161 -10.02 2.65 8.59
CA ASP A 161 -11.14 3.53 8.28
C ASP A 161 -12.49 2.80 8.30
N LEU A 162 -12.54 1.58 7.79
CA LEU A 162 -13.74 0.74 7.85
C LEU A 162 -14.09 0.35 9.29
N LEU A 163 -13.11 -0.03 10.11
CA LEU A 163 -13.32 -0.34 11.52
C LEU A 163 -13.79 0.87 12.32
N ASP A 164 -13.20 2.04 12.05
CA ASP A 164 -13.59 3.33 12.61
C ASP A 164 -15.04 3.70 12.30
N LEU A 165 -15.47 3.51 11.06
CA LEU A 165 -16.84 3.75 10.63
C LEU A 165 -17.82 2.85 11.39
N ILE A 166 -17.53 1.55 11.47
CA ILE A 166 -18.33 0.60 12.25
C ILE A 166 -18.42 1.03 13.72
N ASN A 167 -17.28 1.46 14.29
CA ASN A 167 -17.19 1.87 15.68
C ASN A 167 -18.06 3.11 15.98
N ILE A 168 -17.85 4.21 15.24
CA ILE A 168 -18.58 5.46 15.51
C ILE A 168 -20.08 5.33 15.25
N MET A 169 -20.47 4.57 14.22
CA MET A 169 -21.89 4.35 13.91
C MET A 169 -22.57 3.57 15.03
N ARG A 170 -21.94 2.53 15.57
CA ARG A 170 -22.47 1.80 16.73
C ARG A 170 -22.58 2.68 17.96
N MET A 171 -21.56 3.47 18.25
CA MET A 171 -21.57 4.43 19.37
C MET A 171 -22.72 5.43 19.22
N ALA A 172 -22.96 5.94 18.01
CA ALA A 172 -24.03 6.88 17.71
C ALA A 172 -25.41 6.21 17.46
N SER A 173 -25.53 4.90 17.65
CA SER A 173 -26.74 4.12 17.35
C SER A 173 -27.25 4.25 15.90
N VAL A 174 -26.34 4.50 14.96
CA VAL A 174 -26.58 4.51 13.52
C VAL A 174 -26.47 3.07 13.00
N PRO A 175 -27.44 2.55 12.22
CA PRO A 175 -27.36 1.22 11.64
C PRO A 175 -26.14 1.04 10.75
N VAL A 176 -25.31 0.04 11.05
CA VAL A 176 -24.16 -0.36 10.22
C VAL A 176 -24.64 -1.28 9.09
N PRO A 177 -24.30 -1.02 7.81
CA PRO A 177 -24.61 -1.95 6.73
C PRO A 177 -24.05 -3.35 6.99
N ASN A 178 -24.89 -4.37 6.84
CA ASN A 178 -24.54 -5.77 7.19
C ASN A 178 -23.26 -6.26 6.48
N GLU A 179 -23.01 -5.79 5.27
CA GLU A 179 -21.86 -6.21 4.45
C GLU A 179 -20.51 -5.67 4.97
N TRP A 180 -20.50 -4.60 5.77
CA TRP A 180 -19.26 -3.94 6.21
C TRP A 180 -18.47 -4.79 7.20
N ALA A 181 -19.15 -5.47 8.13
CA ALA A 181 -18.49 -6.43 9.02
C ALA A 181 -17.85 -7.56 8.22
N GLY A 182 -18.54 -8.07 7.19
CA GLY A 182 -17.98 -9.08 6.29
C GLY A 182 -16.79 -8.57 5.47
N ALA A 183 -16.84 -7.32 5.00
CA ALA A 183 -15.72 -6.68 4.32
C ALA A 183 -14.50 -6.54 5.25
N ALA A 184 -14.70 -6.12 6.50
CA ALA A 184 -13.64 -6.01 7.50
C ALA A 184 -12.97 -7.37 7.79
N VAL A 185 -13.75 -8.46 7.93
CA VAL A 185 -13.19 -9.81 8.11
C VAL A 185 -12.33 -10.22 6.92
N ARG A 186 -12.78 -9.96 5.68
CA ARG A 186 -12.00 -10.27 4.48
C ARG A 186 -10.75 -9.41 4.36
N ALA A 187 -10.83 -8.12 4.67
CA ALA A 187 -9.68 -7.23 4.67
C ALA A 187 -8.61 -7.70 5.67
N LEU A 188 -9.00 -8.04 6.90
CA LEU A 188 -8.11 -8.62 7.90
C LEU A 188 -7.49 -9.94 7.44
N LYS A 189 -8.27 -10.80 6.76
CA LYS A 189 -7.74 -12.03 6.17
C LYS A 189 -6.68 -11.74 5.11
N TRP A 190 -6.93 -10.79 4.21
CA TRP A 190 -5.98 -10.38 3.18
C TRP A 190 -4.68 -9.88 3.82
N LEU A 191 -4.79 -8.99 4.82
CA LEU A 191 -3.62 -8.45 5.51
C LEU A 191 -2.87 -9.52 6.30
N CYS A 192 -3.56 -10.46 6.92
CA CYS A 192 -2.95 -11.61 7.59
C CYS A 192 -2.08 -12.42 6.62
N VAL A 193 -2.61 -12.74 5.44
CA VAL A 193 -1.86 -13.46 4.39
C VAL A 193 -0.63 -12.65 3.96
N MET A 194 -0.79 -11.35 3.77
CA MET A 194 0.27 -10.42 3.38
C MET A 194 1.18 -9.97 4.53
N THR A 195 1.01 -10.47 5.75
CA THR A 195 1.88 -10.12 6.88
C THR A 195 3.02 -11.13 7.00
N ARG A 196 4.24 -10.61 6.97
CA ARG A 196 5.47 -11.38 7.09
C ARG A 196 5.66 -11.95 8.51
N PRO A 197 6.54 -12.93 8.70
CA PRO A 197 6.83 -13.48 10.03
C PRO A 197 7.27 -12.45 11.08
N ASP A 198 7.91 -11.36 10.66
CA ASP A 198 8.34 -10.26 11.54
C ASP A 198 7.23 -9.24 11.85
N GLY A 199 6.02 -9.44 11.33
CA GLY A 199 4.84 -8.61 11.59
C GLY A 199 4.67 -7.41 10.66
N LEU A 200 5.61 -7.18 9.72
CA LEU A 200 5.50 -6.14 8.70
C LEU A 200 4.91 -6.71 7.40
N PRO A 201 4.36 -5.90 6.49
CA PRO A 201 3.94 -6.35 5.16
C PRO A 201 5.08 -6.29 4.12
N PRO A 202 4.93 -6.90 2.92
CA PRO A 202 5.79 -6.62 1.79
C PRO A 202 5.58 -5.19 1.29
N LEU A 203 6.59 -4.63 0.61
CA LEU A 203 6.60 -3.24 0.14
C LEU A 203 6.15 -3.11 -1.33
N PHE A 204 5.12 -3.87 -1.73
CA PHE A 204 4.57 -3.80 -3.09
C PHE A 204 3.87 -2.47 -3.37
N ASN A 205 4.04 -1.96 -4.59
CA ASN A 205 3.53 -0.66 -5.04
C ASN A 205 3.94 0.49 -4.08
N ASP A 206 3.10 1.51 -3.92
CA ASP A 206 3.30 2.58 -2.93
C ASP A 206 3.13 2.06 -1.50
N ALA A 207 4.18 1.46 -0.94
CA ALA A 207 4.20 0.98 0.44
C ALA A 207 5.42 1.50 1.22
N ALA A 208 5.18 1.76 2.50
CA ALA A 208 6.19 2.18 3.49
C ALA A 208 5.75 1.79 4.91
N TYR A 209 6.72 1.53 5.78
CA TYR A 209 6.53 1.20 7.19
C TYR A 209 6.39 2.45 8.07
N GLY A 210 5.86 2.25 9.29
CA GLY A 210 5.80 3.27 10.33
C GLY A 210 4.73 4.35 10.15
N ILE A 211 3.87 4.21 9.13
CA ILE A 211 2.83 5.19 8.78
C ILE A 211 1.41 4.60 8.78
N THR A 212 1.27 3.31 9.07
CA THR A 212 -0.02 2.60 9.15
C THR A 212 -0.04 1.69 10.37
N PRO A 213 -1.23 1.34 10.88
CA PRO A 213 -1.34 0.29 11.88
C PRO A 213 -0.90 -1.06 11.29
N THR A 214 -0.35 -1.90 12.17
CA THR A 214 0.02 -3.28 11.88
C THR A 214 -1.22 -4.19 11.78
N TYR A 215 -1.06 -5.37 11.18
CA TYR A 215 -2.10 -6.41 11.21
C TYR A 215 -2.56 -6.70 12.64
N LYS A 216 -1.63 -6.80 13.59
CA LYS A 216 -1.96 -7.08 14.99
C LYS A 216 -2.84 -5.98 15.58
N GLU A 217 -2.49 -4.71 15.40
CA GLU A 217 -3.27 -3.59 15.94
C GLU A 217 -4.67 -3.53 15.35
N LEU A 218 -4.81 -3.81 14.04
CA LEU A 218 -6.12 -3.87 13.36
C LEU A 218 -6.95 -5.09 13.79
N SER A 219 -6.32 -6.25 13.96
CA SER A 219 -6.96 -7.47 14.47
C SER A 219 -7.46 -7.26 15.90
N ASP A 220 -6.64 -6.71 16.78
CA ASP A 220 -7.03 -6.35 18.16
C ASP A 220 -8.18 -5.32 18.15
N TYR A 221 -8.18 -4.35 17.21
CA TYR A 221 -9.28 -3.39 17.06
C TYR A 221 -10.58 -4.05 16.63
N ALA A 222 -10.52 -4.92 15.62
CA ALA A 222 -11.68 -5.68 15.17
C ALA A 222 -12.25 -6.57 16.27
N GLU A 223 -11.41 -7.19 17.09
CA GLU A 223 -11.83 -8.00 18.24
C GLU A 223 -12.61 -7.17 19.27
N ARG A 224 -12.12 -5.97 19.61
CA ARG A 224 -12.84 -5.04 20.51
C ARG A 224 -14.20 -4.62 19.96
N LEU A 225 -14.38 -4.65 18.65
CA LEU A 225 -15.65 -4.41 17.97
C LEU A 225 -16.50 -5.69 17.83
N GLY A 226 -16.07 -6.85 18.32
CA GLY A 226 -16.78 -8.11 18.13
C GLY A 226 -16.87 -8.54 16.67
N ILE A 227 -15.90 -8.14 15.84
CA ILE A 227 -15.75 -8.61 14.47
C ILE A 227 -14.92 -9.90 14.51
N SER A 228 -15.39 -10.93 13.81
CA SER A 228 -14.72 -12.22 13.76
C SER A 228 -13.29 -12.12 13.25
N GLN A 229 -12.39 -12.85 13.87
CA GLN A 229 -11.01 -12.95 13.40
C GLN A 229 -10.92 -13.87 12.17
N PRO A 230 -9.98 -13.60 11.25
CA PRO A 230 -9.73 -14.51 10.14
C PRO A 230 -9.22 -15.87 10.67
N ALA A 231 -9.41 -16.92 9.87
CA ALA A 231 -8.82 -18.22 10.18
C ALA A 231 -7.28 -18.12 10.16
N ALA A 232 -6.62 -19.04 10.88
CA ALA A 232 -5.16 -19.12 10.86
C ALA A 232 -4.63 -19.36 9.44
N LEU A 233 -3.44 -18.81 9.16
CA LEU A 233 -2.74 -19.05 7.91
C LEU A 233 -2.44 -20.54 7.71
N LEU A 234 -2.66 -21.03 6.50
CA LEU A 234 -2.39 -22.43 6.16
C LEU A 234 -0.98 -22.59 5.59
N PRO A 235 -0.28 -23.72 5.86
CA PRO A 235 0.91 -24.10 5.10
C PRO A 235 0.60 -24.21 3.60
N GLY A 236 1.62 -24.01 2.76
CA GLY A 236 1.51 -24.07 1.30
C GLY A 236 0.88 -22.82 0.69
N MET A 237 0.17 -23.00 -0.43
CA MET A 237 -0.38 -21.90 -1.22
C MET A 237 -1.59 -21.23 -0.57
N ASN A 238 -1.52 -19.90 -0.43
CA ASN A 238 -2.59 -19.01 0.01
C ASN A 238 -2.84 -17.98 -1.11
N ASP A 239 -3.91 -18.19 -1.89
CA ASP A 239 -4.24 -17.34 -3.05
C ASP A 239 -5.17 -16.18 -2.69
N LEU A 240 -4.77 -14.96 -3.04
CA LEU A 240 -5.58 -13.74 -3.00
C LEU A 240 -5.97 -13.37 -4.45
N SER A 241 -6.92 -14.12 -4.97
CA SER A 241 -7.15 -14.23 -6.42
C SER A 241 -7.64 -12.98 -7.12
N HIS A 242 -8.28 -12.04 -6.40
CA HIS A 242 -8.89 -10.85 -7.02
C HIS A 242 -7.93 -9.66 -7.01
N SER A 243 -7.12 -9.54 -5.96
CA SER A 243 -6.00 -8.59 -5.87
C SER A 243 -4.79 -9.07 -6.66
N GLY A 244 -4.68 -10.38 -6.90
CA GLY A 244 -3.64 -10.99 -7.72
C GLY A 244 -2.40 -11.44 -6.95
N TYR A 245 -2.36 -11.18 -5.64
CA TYR A 245 -1.29 -11.63 -4.76
C TYR A 245 -1.42 -13.10 -4.37
N PHE A 246 -0.32 -13.69 -3.93
CA PHE A 246 -0.34 -14.98 -3.25
C PHE A 246 0.80 -15.07 -2.25
N ARG A 247 0.62 -15.94 -1.25
CA ARG A 247 1.69 -16.37 -0.35
C ARG A 247 1.88 -17.87 -0.46
N TYR A 248 3.12 -18.33 -0.54
CA TYR A 248 3.45 -19.72 -0.27
C TYR A 248 4.18 -19.82 1.06
N GLU A 249 3.63 -20.61 1.98
CA GLU A 249 4.24 -20.87 3.28
C GLU A 249 4.93 -22.25 3.27
N GLY A 250 6.24 -22.24 3.10
CA GLY A 250 7.09 -23.43 3.17
C GLY A 250 7.45 -23.80 4.61
N LYS A 251 8.32 -24.79 4.77
CA LYS A 251 8.75 -25.25 6.10
C LYS A 251 9.61 -24.22 6.85
N ASN A 252 10.56 -23.62 6.14
CA ASN A 252 11.55 -22.68 6.66
C ASN A 252 11.53 -21.33 5.92
N PHE A 253 10.54 -21.08 5.08
CA PHE A 253 10.47 -19.88 4.26
C PHE A 253 9.03 -19.42 4.02
N SER A 254 8.87 -18.13 3.77
CA SER A 254 7.63 -17.53 3.26
C SER A 254 7.94 -16.81 1.95
N PHE A 255 7.11 -17.03 0.95
CA PHE A 255 7.23 -16.39 -0.37
C PHE A 255 5.98 -15.59 -0.66
N PHE A 256 6.14 -14.33 -1.09
CA PHE A 256 5.04 -13.45 -1.46
C PHE A 256 5.19 -13.10 -2.93
N GLY A 257 4.19 -13.36 -3.75
CA GLY A 257 4.24 -13.08 -5.18
C GLY A 257 3.12 -12.15 -5.64
N ASP A 258 3.45 -11.31 -6.62
CA ASP A 258 2.53 -10.41 -7.30
C ASP A 258 2.26 -10.91 -8.72
N ILE A 259 1.05 -11.41 -8.96
CA ILE A 259 0.50 -11.68 -10.30
C ILE A 259 -0.81 -10.91 -10.44
N GLY A 260 -0.81 -9.66 -9.96
CA GLY A 260 -1.90 -8.70 -10.00
C GLY A 260 -1.76 -7.66 -11.11
N PRO A 261 -2.85 -6.98 -11.46
CA PRO A 261 -2.77 -5.82 -12.33
C PRO A 261 -2.03 -4.69 -11.60
N ILE A 262 -1.60 -3.67 -12.31
CA ILE A 262 -0.95 -2.49 -11.70
C ILE A 262 -1.86 -1.68 -10.76
N GLY A 263 -3.15 -1.98 -10.71
CA GLY A 263 -4.17 -1.21 -9.98
C GLY A 263 -5.39 -0.90 -10.84
N PRO A 264 -6.32 -0.06 -10.34
CA PRO A 264 -7.58 0.19 -10.99
C PRO A 264 -7.40 1.02 -12.26
N ASP A 265 -8.17 0.69 -13.30
CA ASP A 265 -7.95 1.25 -14.63
C ASP A 265 -8.04 2.78 -14.67
N TYR A 266 -8.90 3.36 -13.82
CA TYR A 266 -9.21 4.79 -13.78
C TYR A 266 -8.29 5.61 -12.85
N ILE A 267 -7.61 4.98 -11.88
CA ILE A 267 -6.71 5.66 -10.92
C ILE A 267 -5.49 4.79 -10.53
N PRO A 268 -4.60 4.43 -11.47
CA PRO A 268 -3.42 3.60 -11.18
C PRO A 268 -2.29 4.41 -10.49
N GLY A 269 -2.63 5.42 -9.69
CA GLY A 269 -1.67 6.41 -9.19
C GLY A 269 -0.56 5.80 -8.35
N HIS A 270 -0.92 4.79 -7.57
CA HIS A 270 -0.05 4.08 -6.64
C HIS A 270 0.64 2.85 -7.24
N GLY A 271 0.32 2.49 -8.48
CA GLY A 271 0.86 1.32 -9.16
C GLY A 271 2.28 1.53 -9.67
N HIS A 272 3.12 0.49 -9.61
CA HIS A 272 4.51 0.48 -10.07
C HIS A 272 4.67 -0.39 -11.32
N CYS A 273 5.88 -0.43 -11.89
CA CYS A 273 6.20 -1.36 -12.99
C CYS A 273 6.73 -2.70 -12.43
N ASP A 274 5.99 -3.27 -11.48
CA ASP A 274 6.35 -4.39 -10.62
C ASP A 274 5.55 -5.67 -10.89
N MET A 275 4.92 -5.79 -12.06
CA MET A 275 4.17 -7.01 -12.36
C MET A 275 5.12 -8.21 -12.38
N LEU A 276 4.66 -9.33 -11.79
CA LEU A 276 5.43 -10.57 -11.58
C LEU A 276 6.54 -10.45 -10.52
N ASN A 277 6.57 -9.37 -9.73
CA ASN A 277 7.47 -9.19 -8.60
C ASN A 277 7.20 -10.20 -7.47
N PHE A 278 8.16 -10.31 -6.55
CA PHE A 278 8.05 -11.15 -5.38
C PHE A 278 8.98 -10.68 -4.26
N GLU A 279 8.69 -11.15 -3.05
CA GLU A 279 9.60 -11.09 -1.90
C GLU A 279 9.78 -12.49 -1.30
N PHE A 280 10.93 -12.74 -0.72
CA PHE A 280 11.32 -14.03 -0.16
C PHE A 280 11.95 -13.88 1.22
N TYR A 281 11.43 -14.67 2.16
CA TYR A 281 11.79 -14.68 3.56
C TYR A 281 12.21 -16.07 3.96
N ALA A 282 13.30 -16.20 4.70
CA ALA A 282 13.78 -17.49 5.14
C ALA A 282 14.21 -17.43 6.59
N ASN A 283 13.89 -18.48 7.36
CA ASN A 283 14.09 -18.55 8.81
C ASN A 283 13.56 -17.30 9.56
N GLY A 284 12.44 -16.75 9.08
CA GLY A 284 11.82 -15.54 9.64
C GLY A 284 12.54 -14.22 9.34
N GLN A 285 13.55 -14.21 8.47
CA GLN A 285 14.31 -13.02 8.08
C GLN A 285 14.04 -12.60 6.63
N PRO A 286 14.02 -11.28 6.33
CA PRO A 286 13.97 -10.77 4.96
C PRO A 286 15.26 -11.12 4.20
N ILE A 287 15.13 -11.78 3.05
CA ILE A 287 16.27 -12.07 2.17
C ILE A 287 16.15 -11.26 0.88
N ILE A 288 15.06 -11.45 0.14
CA ILE A 288 14.75 -10.70 -1.09
C ILE A 288 13.53 -9.84 -0.80
N VAL A 289 13.66 -8.53 -0.99
CA VAL A 289 12.63 -7.54 -0.64
C VAL A 289 12.32 -6.66 -1.84
N ASP A 290 11.19 -5.96 -1.84
CA ASP A 290 10.99 -4.83 -2.73
C ASP A 290 11.84 -3.64 -2.27
N THR A 291 12.08 -2.68 -3.17
CA THR A 291 12.79 -1.44 -2.85
C THR A 291 11.95 -0.51 -1.98
N GLY A 292 10.62 -0.52 -2.10
CA GLY A 292 9.71 0.35 -1.37
C GLY A 292 9.68 1.80 -1.87
N THR A 293 8.95 2.67 -1.17
CA THR A 293 8.73 4.07 -1.57
C THR A 293 9.29 5.06 -0.55
N SER A 294 10.28 5.86 -0.94
CA SER A 294 10.88 6.88 -0.07
C SER A 294 10.21 8.24 -0.16
N THR A 295 9.52 8.55 -1.26
CA THR A 295 8.93 9.86 -1.49
C THR A 295 7.80 9.80 -2.50
N TYR A 296 6.86 10.74 -2.43
CA TYR A 296 5.89 11.03 -3.49
C TYR A 296 6.25 12.25 -4.34
N GLU A 297 7.23 13.02 -3.89
CA GLU A 297 7.69 14.19 -4.61
C GLU A 297 8.30 13.78 -5.95
N MET A 298 7.93 14.52 -6.99
CA MET A 298 8.39 14.22 -8.34
C MET A 298 9.91 14.41 -8.43
N GLY A 299 10.62 13.39 -8.90
CA GLY A 299 12.06 13.42 -9.07
C GLY A 299 12.63 12.04 -9.37
N ASP A 300 13.95 11.97 -9.50
CA ASP A 300 14.65 10.74 -9.90
C ASP A 300 14.35 9.57 -8.96
N ALA A 301 14.32 9.80 -7.64
CA ALA A 301 14.00 8.77 -6.66
C ALA A 301 12.60 8.17 -6.89
N ARG A 302 11.57 9.03 -7.02
CA ARG A 302 10.19 8.59 -7.27
C ARG A 302 10.04 7.84 -8.59
N LEU A 303 10.72 8.30 -9.65
CA LEU A 303 10.68 7.63 -10.95
C LEU A 303 11.40 6.29 -10.90
N SER A 304 12.58 6.24 -10.27
CA SER A 304 13.36 5.00 -10.18
C SER A 304 12.66 3.95 -9.34
N GLU A 305 12.08 4.34 -8.19
CA GLU A 305 11.39 3.43 -7.26
C GLU A 305 10.15 2.79 -7.90
N ARG A 306 9.55 3.41 -8.94
CA ARG A 306 8.40 2.86 -9.67
C ARG A 306 8.76 2.11 -10.95
N GLY A 307 10.03 2.09 -11.32
CA GLY A 307 10.51 1.45 -12.55
C GLY A 307 10.72 -0.04 -12.36
N THR A 308 10.60 -0.82 -13.44
CA THR A 308 10.84 -2.27 -13.48
C THR A 308 12.21 -2.66 -12.94
N ALA A 309 13.19 -1.76 -13.04
CA ALA A 309 14.52 -1.97 -12.49
C ALA A 309 14.59 -1.97 -10.95
N ALA A 310 13.55 -1.50 -10.26
CA ALA A 310 13.47 -1.47 -8.80
C ALA A 310 12.77 -2.70 -8.20
N HIS A 311 12.31 -3.64 -9.03
CA HIS A 311 11.52 -4.79 -8.58
C HIS A 311 12.19 -6.11 -8.95
N ASN A 312 11.80 -7.18 -8.26
CA ASN A 312 12.32 -8.54 -8.46
C ASN A 312 11.64 -9.20 -9.66
N THR A 313 11.75 -8.58 -10.83
CA THR A 313 11.15 -9.01 -12.10
C THR A 313 12.15 -8.86 -13.25
N VAL A 314 11.69 -9.04 -14.49
CA VAL A 314 12.54 -8.95 -15.69
C VAL A 314 12.30 -7.63 -16.42
N GLN A 315 13.38 -6.89 -16.64
CA GLN A 315 13.43 -5.76 -17.58
C GLN A 315 13.96 -6.23 -18.93
N VAL A 316 13.25 -5.90 -20.02
CA VAL A 316 13.66 -6.25 -21.38
C VAL A 316 14.28 -5.02 -22.03
N GLU A 317 15.57 -5.13 -22.38
CA GLU A 317 16.43 -4.00 -22.75
C GLU A 317 16.37 -2.92 -21.67
N ASP A 318 16.03 -1.68 -22.05
CA ASP A 318 15.85 -0.55 -21.13
C ASP A 318 14.37 -0.12 -21.06
N ARG A 319 13.43 -1.05 -21.29
CA ARG A 319 11.99 -0.79 -21.35
C ARG A 319 11.32 -1.06 -20.02
N GLU A 320 10.42 -0.16 -19.65
CA GLU A 320 9.50 -0.34 -18.53
C GLU A 320 8.33 -1.26 -18.92
N GLN A 321 7.80 -2.01 -17.95
CA GLN A 321 6.58 -2.80 -18.15
C GLN A 321 5.36 -1.91 -18.42
N SER A 322 5.30 -0.72 -17.81
CA SER A 322 4.24 0.28 -17.97
C SER A 322 4.85 1.69 -18.09
N GLU A 323 4.11 2.65 -18.65
CA GLU A 323 4.58 4.01 -18.85
C GLU A 323 4.21 4.90 -17.65
N ILE A 324 5.17 5.08 -16.75
CA ILE A 324 5.07 6.05 -15.65
C ILE A 324 5.36 7.46 -16.21
N TRP A 325 4.39 8.38 -16.11
CA TRP A 325 4.54 9.74 -16.67
C TRP A 325 4.47 10.88 -15.64
N ALA A 326 4.04 10.60 -14.40
CA ALA A 326 4.10 11.51 -13.26
C ALA A 326 3.99 10.73 -11.94
N SER A 327 4.23 11.39 -10.79
CA SER A 327 4.23 10.78 -9.44
C SER A 327 3.03 9.89 -9.13
N PHE A 328 1.85 10.21 -9.69
CA PHE A 328 0.60 9.46 -9.49
C PHE A 328 -0.13 9.19 -10.81
N ARG A 329 0.63 9.03 -11.90
CA ARG A 329 0.04 8.77 -13.20
C ARG A 329 0.79 7.72 -14.01
N VAL A 330 0.02 6.75 -14.50
CA VAL A 330 0.46 5.70 -15.43
C VAL A 330 -0.36 5.82 -16.70
N ALA A 331 0.30 5.78 -17.85
CA ALA A 331 -0.32 5.92 -19.15
C ALA A 331 -0.58 4.54 -19.78
N ARG A 332 0.25 4.13 -20.76
CA ARG A 332 0.14 2.80 -21.37
C ARG A 332 0.63 1.74 -20.37
N ARG A 333 -0.07 0.61 -20.27
CA ARG A 333 0.15 -0.38 -19.20
C ARG A 333 0.41 -1.78 -19.75
N ALA A 334 1.28 -2.53 -19.07
CA ALA A 334 1.27 -3.98 -19.17
C ALA A 334 -0.06 -4.55 -18.64
N LYS A 335 -0.42 -5.74 -19.13
CA LYS A 335 -1.65 -6.44 -18.74
C LYS A 335 -1.35 -7.90 -18.44
N ILE A 336 -2.03 -8.45 -17.43
CA ILE A 336 -2.08 -9.89 -17.22
C ILE A 336 -2.85 -10.52 -18.37
N ILE A 337 -2.22 -11.50 -19.00
CA ILE A 337 -2.81 -12.37 -20.01
C ILE A 337 -3.29 -13.67 -19.38
N GLU A 338 -2.52 -14.19 -18.43
CA GLU A 338 -2.84 -15.43 -17.74
C GLU A 338 -2.34 -15.37 -16.29
N ARG A 339 -3.18 -15.86 -15.38
CA ARG A 339 -2.84 -16.16 -14.00
C ARG A 339 -3.37 -17.55 -13.69
N LYS A 340 -2.50 -18.46 -13.26
CA LYS A 340 -2.88 -19.81 -12.81
C LYS A 340 -2.17 -20.09 -11.49
N ILE A 341 -2.94 -20.49 -10.49
CA ILE A 341 -2.43 -20.88 -9.17
C ILE A 341 -2.90 -22.31 -8.90
N SER A 342 -2.00 -23.12 -8.37
CA SER A 342 -2.27 -24.45 -7.82
C SER A 342 -1.51 -24.61 -6.50
N ASP A 343 -1.65 -25.77 -5.84
CA ASP A 343 -1.11 -26.00 -4.49
C ASP A 343 0.40 -25.74 -4.38
N ASN A 344 1.18 -25.98 -5.44
CA ASN A 344 2.65 -25.83 -5.45
C ASN A 344 3.18 -25.09 -6.68
N GLU A 345 2.31 -24.46 -7.47
CA GLU A 345 2.72 -23.73 -8.69
C GLU A 345 1.93 -22.42 -8.79
N ALA A 346 2.63 -21.34 -9.16
CA ALA A 346 2.01 -20.09 -9.57
C ALA A 346 2.57 -19.67 -10.93
N VAL A 347 1.70 -19.34 -11.88
CA VAL A 347 2.06 -18.91 -13.24
C VAL A 347 1.41 -17.55 -13.52
N GLY A 348 2.25 -16.60 -13.93
CA GLY A 348 1.83 -15.29 -14.40
C GLY A 348 2.38 -15.01 -15.79
N ILE A 349 1.51 -14.58 -16.71
CA ILE A 349 1.90 -14.15 -18.05
C ILE A 349 1.42 -12.72 -18.23
N ILE A 350 2.35 -11.81 -18.48
CA ILE A 350 2.03 -10.41 -18.77
C ILE A 350 2.44 -10.05 -20.20
N LYS A 351 1.71 -9.10 -20.79
CA LYS A 351 2.07 -8.49 -22.07
C LYS A 351 2.32 -7.02 -21.86
N SER A 352 3.49 -6.54 -22.29
CA SER A 352 3.85 -5.12 -22.23
C SER A 352 3.08 -4.30 -23.27
N TYR A 353 3.28 -2.99 -23.28
CA TYR A 353 2.50 -2.06 -24.08
C TYR A 353 3.19 -1.61 -25.37
N GLY A 354 2.38 -1.02 -26.27
CA GLY A 354 2.87 -0.28 -27.44
C GLY A 354 3.38 -1.14 -28.60
N ARG A 355 4.01 -0.46 -29.57
CA ARG A 355 4.64 -1.15 -30.72
C ARG A 355 5.89 -1.88 -30.21
N GLY A 356 6.02 -3.14 -30.63
CA GLY A 356 7.06 -4.02 -30.11
C GLY A 356 6.78 -4.52 -28.70
N ALA A 357 5.52 -4.74 -28.32
CA ALA A 357 5.22 -5.42 -27.07
C ALA A 357 5.90 -6.80 -27.01
N TYR A 358 6.37 -7.15 -25.82
CA TYR A 358 6.88 -8.47 -25.46
C TYR A 358 5.92 -9.14 -24.49
N THR A 359 6.02 -10.45 -24.37
CA THR A 359 5.30 -11.23 -23.36
C THR A 359 6.32 -11.80 -22.39
N HIS A 360 6.10 -11.60 -21.10
CA HIS A 360 6.90 -12.18 -20.03
C HIS A 360 6.08 -13.24 -19.32
N HIS A 361 6.56 -14.48 -19.40
CA HIS A 361 6.01 -15.62 -18.69
C HIS A 361 6.88 -15.87 -17.47
N ARG A 362 6.27 -15.91 -16.29
CA ARG A 362 6.93 -16.32 -15.05
C ARG A 362 6.17 -17.48 -14.43
N ARG A 363 6.90 -18.53 -14.07
CA ARG A 363 6.40 -19.68 -13.31
C ARG A 363 7.21 -19.84 -12.04
N PHE A 364 6.52 -19.91 -10.91
CA PHE A 364 7.06 -20.28 -9.61
C PHE A 364 6.63 -21.72 -9.31
N ASN A 365 7.59 -22.57 -8.95
CA ASN A 365 7.32 -23.91 -8.42
C ASN A 365 7.88 -23.98 -7.01
N PHE A 366 7.07 -24.52 -6.11
CA PHE A 366 7.39 -24.62 -4.70
C PHE A 366 7.56 -26.07 -4.27
N SER A 367 8.54 -26.31 -3.41
CA SER A 367 8.68 -27.51 -2.61
C SER A 367 9.05 -27.13 -1.18
N ASP A 368 9.14 -28.11 -0.28
CA ASP A 368 9.48 -27.88 1.13
C ASP A 368 10.81 -27.15 1.34
N HIS A 369 11.74 -27.25 0.39
CA HIS A 369 13.12 -26.77 0.49
C HIS A 369 13.59 -25.92 -0.70
N THR A 370 12.78 -25.78 -1.75
CA THR A 370 13.22 -25.07 -2.95
C THR A 370 12.11 -24.22 -3.55
N VAL A 371 12.51 -23.06 -4.08
CA VAL A 371 11.69 -22.23 -4.95
C VAL A 371 12.37 -22.17 -6.31
N SER A 372 11.71 -22.68 -7.35
CA SER A 372 12.19 -22.58 -8.73
C SER A 372 11.37 -21.54 -9.47
N ILE A 373 12.05 -20.49 -9.96
CA ILE A 373 11.47 -19.40 -10.75
C ILE A 373 11.96 -19.57 -12.19
N GLN A 374 11.02 -19.66 -13.12
CA GLN A 374 11.27 -19.80 -14.54
C GLN A 374 10.73 -18.56 -15.26
N ASP A 375 11.62 -17.84 -15.92
CA ASP A 375 11.32 -16.64 -16.70
C ASP A 375 11.53 -16.91 -18.19
N ASP A 376 10.52 -16.63 -19.02
CA ASP A 376 10.61 -16.74 -20.47
C ASP A 376 10.08 -15.48 -21.15
N ILE A 377 10.88 -14.92 -22.06
CA ILE A 377 10.52 -13.72 -22.85
C ILE A 377 10.21 -14.13 -24.28
N THR A 378 8.98 -13.84 -24.72
CA THR A 378 8.49 -14.18 -26.06
C THR A 378 7.97 -12.94 -26.81
N GLY A 379 7.66 -13.12 -28.10
CA GLY A 379 7.16 -12.06 -28.96
C GLY A 379 8.27 -11.33 -29.73
N THR A 380 8.06 -10.05 -30.02
CA THR A 380 8.93 -9.26 -30.91
C THR A 380 10.35 -9.06 -30.40
N HIS A 381 10.55 -9.17 -29.09
CA HIS A 381 11.85 -9.03 -28.42
C HIS A 381 12.41 -10.38 -27.95
N ALA A 382 11.95 -11.49 -28.52
CA ALA A 382 12.51 -12.81 -28.21
C ALA A 382 14.01 -12.84 -28.54
N GLY A 383 14.87 -13.00 -27.51
CA GLY A 383 16.32 -12.97 -27.65
C GLY A 383 16.99 -11.61 -27.41
N ALA A 384 16.21 -10.57 -27.07
CA ALA A 384 16.72 -9.30 -26.58
C ALA A 384 17.48 -9.49 -25.25
N ILE A 385 18.33 -8.53 -24.90
CA ILE A 385 19.03 -8.55 -23.61
C ILE A 385 18.01 -8.31 -22.51
N CYS A 386 17.90 -9.25 -21.58
CA CYS A 386 16.99 -9.20 -20.45
C CYS A 386 17.78 -9.11 -19.15
N ARG A 387 17.25 -8.40 -18.16
CA ARG A 387 17.85 -8.22 -16.83
C ARG A 387 16.83 -8.61 -15.77
N ALA A 388 17.01 -9.78 -15.18
CA ALA A 388 16.31 -10.15 -13.96
C ALA A 388 17.03 -9.53 -12.75
N ARG A 389 16.29 -9.10 -11.74
CA ARG A 389 16.86 -8.52 -10.51
C ARG A 389 16.40 -9.27 -9.28
N LEU A 390 17.30 -9.33 -8.30
CA LEU A 390 17.02 -9.81 -6.94
C LEU A 390 17.59 -8.76 -5.96
N HIS A 391 16.71 -8.00 -5.33
CA HIS A 391 17.05 -6.96 -4.37
C HIS A 391 17.17 -7.57 -2.98
N PHE A 392 18.38 -7.58 -2.43
CA PHE A 392 18.64 -8.19 -1.14
C PHE A 392 18.45 -7.18 -0.02
N HIS A 393 17.78 -7.60 1.05
CA HIS A 393 17.66 -6.81 2.26
C HIS A 393 19.05 -6.32 2.73
N PRO A 394 19.20 -5.11 3.31
CA PRO A 394 20.51 -4.59 3.75
C PRO A 394 21.32 -5.55 4.62
N ASP A 395 20.66 -6.37 5.43
CA ASP A 395 21.29 -7.33 6.35
C ASP A 395 21.58 -8.72 5.71
N ALA A 396 21.20 -8.93 4.45
CA ALA A 396 21.32 -10.21 3.76
C ALA A 396 22.77 -10.50 3.31
N ASN A 397 23.57 -9.47 3.01
CA ASN A 397 24.99 -9.58 2.64
C ASN A 397 25.28 -10.63 1.52
N PRO A 398 24.74 -10.47 0.30
CA PRO A 398 24.93 -11.43 -0.78
C PRO A 398 26.36 -11.42 -1.35
N GLU A 399 26.86 -12.61 -1.71
CA GLU A 399 28.15 -12.78 -2.38
C GLU A 399 28.03 -13.69 -3.61
N VAL A 400 28.80 -13.41 -4.67
CA VAL A 400 28.92 -14.32 -5.82
C VAL A 400 30.07 -15.30 -5.59
N ARG A 401 29.78 -16.60 -5.58
CA ARG A 401 30.77 -17.69 -5.46
C ARG A 401 30.44 -18.77 -6.48
N ASP A 402 31.41 -19.12 -7.33
CA ASP A 402 31.28 -20.18 -8.36
C ASP A 402 30.03 -20.06 -9.24
N GLY A 403 29.66 -18.84 -9.65
CA GLY A 403 28.47 -18.58 -10.48
C GLY A 403 27.13 -18.71 -9.75
N LYS A 404 27.15 -18.79 -8.41
CA LYS A 404 25.97 -18.79 -7.54
C LYS A 404 25.99 -17.56 -6.66
N ILE A 405 24.82 -17.16 -6.15
CA ILE A 405 24.74 -16.20 -5.06
C ILE A 405 24.58 -16.96 -3.76
N VAL A 406 25.43 -16.65 -2.79
CA VAL A 406 25.34 -17.18 -1.43
C VAL A 406 24.96 -16.02 -0.51
N CYS A 407 23.96 -16.24 0.32
CA CYS A 407 23.43 -15.25 1.25
C CYS A 407 23.00 -15.97 2.52
N GLN A 408 23.65 -15.65 3.64
CA GLN A 408 23.40 -16.33 4.93
C GLN A 408 23.45 -17.86 4.76
N ASP A 409 22.36 -18.57 5.07
CA ASP A 409 22.25 -20.03 5.02
C ASP A 409 21.75 -20.58 3.68
N PHE A 410 21.58 -19.74 2.65
CA PHE A 410 20.88 -20.11 1.41
C PHE A 410 21.68 -19.82 0.14
N GLY A 411 21.44 -20.66 -0.87
CA GLY A 411 22.10 -20.58 -2.17
C GLY A 411 21.11 -20.32 -3.30
N ILE A 412 21.49 -19.44 -4.23
CA ILE A 412 20.72 -19.15 -5.43
C ILE A 412 21.55 -19.55 -6.66
N ILE A 413 20.97 -20.43 -7.48
CA ILE A 413 21.60 -20.98 -8.68
C ILE A 413 20.83 -20.50 -9.91
N PHE A 414 21.57 -20.17 -10.97
CA PHE A 414 21.01 -19.72 -12.23
C PHE A 414 21.37 -20.67 -13.37
N SER A 415 20.40 -20.99 -14.22
CA SER A 415 20.60 -21.66 -15.51
C SER A 415 20.06 -20.77 -16.63
N GLY A 416 20.88 -20.54 -17.66
CA GLY A 416 20.56 -19.61 -18.76
C GLY A 416 21.03 -18.16 -18.55
N ALA A 417 21.78 -17.89 -17.47
CA ALA A 417 22.41 -16.59 -17.24
C ALA A 417 23.67 -16.43 -18.09
N ASP A 418 23.78 -15.30 -18.78
CA ASP A 418 24.98 -14.88 -19.52
C ASP A 418 25.97 -14.16 -18.59
N LYS A 419 25.45 -13.41 -17.60
CA LYS A 419 26.23 -12.63 -16.65
C LYS A 419 25.47 -12.44 -15.34
N ILE A 420 26.19 -12.49 -14.22
CA ILE A 420 25.67 -12.22 -12.88
C ILE A 420 26.55 -11.15 -12.25
N GLU A 421 25.95 -10.06 -11.79
CA GLU A 421 26.66 -8.96 -11.13
C GLU A 421 25.92 -8.57 -9.86
N ILE A 422 26.68 -8.17 -8.83
CA ILE A 422 26.12 -7.51 -7.66
C ILE A 422 26.46 -6.02 -7.76
N THR A 423 25.43 -5.18 -7.71
CA THR A 423 25.55 -3.72 -7.72
C THR A 423 24.85 -3.12 -6.49
N ASP A 424 25.02 -1.81 -6.31
CA ASP A 424 24.36 -1.08 -5.24
C ASP A 424 22.95 -0.63 -5.65
N TYR A 425 22.06 -0.57 -4.67
CA TYR A 425 20.77 0.10 -4.77
C TYR A 425 20.41 0.75 -3.43
N PHE A 426 19.27 1.44 -3.37
CA PHE A 426 18.72 1.97 -2.12
C PHE A 426 17.45 1.22 -1.74
N TYR A 427 17.43 0.68 -0.52
CA TYR A 427 16.23 0.16 0.13
C TYR A 427 15.51 1.30 0.86
N ALA A 428 14.22 1.48 0.58
CA ALA A 428 13.37 2.56 1.07
C ALA A 428 12.20 2.01 1.91
N PRO A 429 12.46 1.54 3.14
CA PRO A 429 11.41 0.98 3.99
C PRO A 429 10.45 2.02 4.56
N GLU A 430 10.83 3.29 4.59
CA GLU A 430 10.08 4.40 5.20
C GLU A 430 10.22 5.65 4.34
N PHE A 431 9.24 6.56 4.43
CA PHE A 431 9.36 7.86 3.79
C PHE A 431 10.60 8.63 4.28
N ASN A 432 11.31 9.26 3.34
CA ASN A 432 12.55 10.00 3.53
C ASN A 432 13.73 9.16 4.05
N LYS A 433 13.65 7.83 3.98
CA LYS A 433 14.71 6.92 4.39
C LYS A 433 15.16 6.07 3.20
N ARG A 434 16.46 6.14 2.89
CA ARG A 434 17.10 5.31 1.86
C ARG A 434 18.37 4.69 2.45
N ILE A 435 18.41 3.37 2.51
CA ILE A 435 19.49 2.58 3.09
C ILE A 435 20.26 1.92 1.94
N PRO A 436 21.59 2.08 1.85
CA PRO A 436 22.39 1.36 0.88
C PRO A 436 22.23 -0.17 1.02
N ALA A 437 22.03 -0.85 -0.09
CA ALA A 437 21.83 -2.30 -0.14
C ALA A 437 22.37 -2.89 -1.45
N LYS A 438 22.29 -4.22 -1.60
CA LYS A 438 22.88 -4.95 -2.74
C LYS A 438 21.80 -5.59 -3.61
N VAL A 439 21.88 -5.39 -4.92
CA VAL A 439 21.01 -6.03 -5.90
C VAL A 439 21.84 -6.92 -6.80
N ALA A 440 21.38 -8.14 -7.05
CA ALA A 440 21.93 -8.96 -8.12
C ALA A 440 21.21 -8.67 -9.43
N VAL A 441 21.98 -8.43 -10.49
CA VAL A 441 21.50 -8.24 -11.86
C VAL A 441 21.95 -9.44 -12.69
N ILE A 442 20.97 -10.20 -13.17
CA ILE A 442 21.18 -11.41 -13.95
C ILE A 442 20.79 -11.12 -15.40
N THR A 443 21.81 -11.10 -16.25
CA THR A 443 21.63 -10.87 -17.70
C THR A 443 21.38 -12.20 -18.40
N PHE A 444 20.37 -12.24 -19.27
CA PHE A 444 20.02 -13.41 -20.10
C PHE A 444 19.30 -12.96 -21.37
N ARG A 445 18.88 -13.90 -22.25
CA ARG A 445 18.21 -13.56 -23.52
C ARG A 445 16.83 -14.14 -23.77
N LYS A 446 16.65 -15.44 -23.51
CA LYS A 446 15.38 -16.13 -23.82
C LYS A 446 14.69 -16.63 -22.58
N SER A 447 15.45 -17.39 -21.79
CA SER A 447 14.94 -18.17 -20.68
C SER A 447 15.94 -18.07 -19.53
N LEU A 448 15.44 -17.87 -18.32
CA LEU A 448 16.24 -17.90 -17.10
C LEU A 448 15.52 -18.77 -16.08
N ARG A 449 16.25 -19.76 -15.55
CA ARG A 449 15.81 -20.52 -14.39
C ARG A 449 16.62 -20.08 -13.17
N THR A 450 15.93 -19.66 -12.13
CA THR A 450 16.49 -19.31 -10.82
C THR A 450 16.01 -20.35 -9.80
N GLU A 451 16.93 -21.00 -9.09
CA GLU A 451 16.62 -21.92 -8.01
C GLU A 451 17.13 -21.35 -6.69
N ILE A 452 16.21 -21.09 -5.75
CA ILE A 452 16.51 -20.71 -4.38
C ILE A 452 16.44 -21.97 -3.53
N ILE A 453 17.53 -22.31 -2.86
CA ILE A 453 17.65 -23.53 -2.03
C ILE A 453 17.67 -23.12 -0.56
N VAL A 454 16.71 -23.64 0.20
CA VAL A 454 16.40 -23.34 1.61
C VAL A 454 16.85 -24.45 2.55
#